data_AF-A0A932APZ5-F1
#
_entry.id   AF-A0A932APZ5-F1
#
_cell.length_a   1.000
_cell.length_b   1.000
_cell.length_c   1.000
_cell.angle_alpha   90.00
_cell.angle_beta   90.00
_cell.angle_gamma   90.00
#
_symmetry.space_group_name_H-M   'P 1'
#
loop_
_entity.id
_entity.type
_entity.pdbx_description
1 polymer ?
#
loop_
_entity_poly.entity_id
_entity_poly.type
_entity_poly.pdbx_seq_one_letter_code
_entity_poly.pdbx_strand_id
1 'polypeptide(L)' 'MLLAADAPQSTPFLGKDLLPWLLLALGGALLVGNVLALLRPPPNAGAGDLDRAPVGRSGVMAAVGGVAAIWAAASLLRG' A
#
# COMPACT_ATOMS: atom_id res chain seq x y z
N MET A 1 -1.55 35.70 19.52
CA MET A 1 -0.66 35.30 18.40
C MET A 1 -0.15 33.93 18.77
N LEU A 2 -0.75 32.82 18.36
CA LEU A 2 -1.14 32.42 17.02
C LEU A 2 -2.41 31.57 17.07
N LEU A 3 -3.25 31.75 16.05
CA LEU A 3 -4.49 31.07 15.78
C LEU A 3 -4.20 29.60 15.42
N ALA A 4 -4.15 28.70 16.41
CA ALA A 4 -4.07 27.27 16.14
C ALA A 4 -5.48 26.71 15.98
N ALA A 5 -6.02 26.93 14.79
CA ALA A 5 -6.93 26.03 14.08
C ALA A 5 -7.93 25.24 14.95
N ASP A 6 -9.03 25.90 15.33
CA ASP A 6 -10.34 25.23 15.40
C ASP A 6 -10.76 24.92 13.95
N ALA A 7 -10.09 23.95 13.33
CA ALA A 7 -10.57 23.40 12.07
C ALA A 7 -11.87 22.64 12.38
N PRO A 8 -12.93 22.80 11.58
CA PRO A 8 -14.16 22.07 11.80
C PRO A 8 -13.83 20.58 11.90
N GLN A 9 -14.37 19.93 12.93
CA GLN A 9 -14.28 18.49 13.17
C GLN A 9 -15.04 17.76 12.05
N SER A 10 -14.48 17.82 10.84
CA SER A 10 -15.01 17.22 9.65
C SER A 10 -14.71 15.74 9.77
N THR A 11 -15.71 15.01 10.27
CA THR A 11 -15.65 13.56 10.30
C THR A 11 -15.35 13.11 8.86
N PRO A 12 -14.22 12.44 8.62
CA PRO A 12 -13.91 11.97 7.28
C PRO A 12 -15.06 11.11 6.74
N PHE A 13 -15.26 11.10 5.41
CA PHE A 13 -16.36 10.37 4.75
C PHE A 13 -16.47 8.90 5.18
N LEU A 14 -15.34 8.29 5.53
CA LEU A 14 -15.24 6.90 5.97
C LEU A 14 -15.14 6.73 7.50
N GLY A 15 -15.38 7.81 8.24
CA GLY A 15 -15.39 7.83 9.70
C GLY A 15 -14.05 7.48 10.35
N LYS A 16 -14.13 6.93 11.56
CA LYS A 16 -12.97 6.53 12.38
C LYS A 16 -12.08 5.49 11.67
N ASP A 17 -12.63 4.79 10.69
CA ASP A 17 -11.98 3.66 10.00
C ASP A 17 -11.43 4.05 8.63
N LEU A 18 -11.35 5.36 8.31
CA LEU A 18 -10.73 5.85 7.09
C LEU A 18 -9.32 5.31 6.89
N LEU A 19 -8.47 5.39 7.92
CA LEU A 19 -7.08 4.93 7.82
C LEU A 19 -6.99 3.41 7.61
N PRO A 20 -7.68 2.56 8.38
CA PRO A 20 -7.72 1.13 8.10
C PRO A 20 -8.15 0.79 6.66
N TRP A 21 -9.21 1.41 6.15
CA TRP A 21 -9.65 1.15 4.78
C TRP A 21 -8.66 1.61 3.71
N LEU A 22 -8.08 2.80 3.86
CA LEU A 22 -7.05 3.30 2.94
C LEU A 22 -5.80 2.43 2.98
N LEU A 23 -5.37 2.03 4.17
CA LEU A 23 -4.19 1.20 4.36
C LEU A 23 -4.41 -0.22 3.82
N LEU A 24 -5.62 -0.76 3.98
CA LEU A 24 -6.00 -2.04 3.39
C LEU A 24 -5.95 -1.97 1.86
N ALA A 25 -6.53 -0.93 1.27
CA ALA A 25 -6.53 -0.73 -0.18
C ALA A 25 -5.11 -0.56 -0.74
N LEU A 26 -4.31 0.31 -0.12
CA LEU A 26 -2.94 0.59 -0.55
C LEU A 26 -2.02 -0.63 -0.35
N GLY A 27 -2.09 -1.27 0.82
CA GLY A 27 -1.31 -2.46 1.14
C GLY A 27 -1.66 -3.64 0.23
N GLY A 28 -2.96 -3.85 0.00
CA GLY A 28 -3.45 -4.87 -0.93
C GLY A 28 -2.99 -4.63 -2.37
N ALA A 29 -3.06 -3.38 -2.85
CA ALA A 29 -2.57 -3.01 -4.17
C ALA A 29 -1.05 -3.23 -4.32
N LEU A 30 -0.26 -2.85 -3.31
CA LEU A 30 1.19 -3.08 -3.28
C LEU A 30 1.54 -4.57 -3.30
N LEU A 31 0.84 -5.38 -2.51
CA LEU A 31 1.03 -6.82 -2.47
C LEU A 31 0.70 -7.45 -3.83
N VAL A 32 -0.52 -7.24 -4.32
CA VAL A 32 -1.02 -7.86 -5.55
C VAL A 32 -0.21 -7.37 -6.77
N GLY A 33 0.05 -6.07 -6.88
CA GLY A 33 0.80 -5.50 -8.00
C GLY A 33 2.23 -6.05 -8.10
N ASN A 34 2.95 -6.13 -6.98
CA ASN A 34 4.31 -6.70 -6.98
C ASN A 34 4.31 -8.21 -7.21
N VAL A 35 3.36 -8.96 -6.65
CA VAL A 35 3.23 -10.41 -6.90
C VAL A 35 2.92 -10.67 -8.37
N LEU A 36 1.99 -9.93 -8.97
CA LEU A 36 1.67 -10.07 -10.40
C LEU A 36 2.83 -9.69 -11.31
N ALA A 37 3.63 -8.67 -10.94
CA ALA A 37 4.84 -8.32 -11.67
C ALA A 37 5.89 -9.45 -11.64
N LEU A 38 5.99 -10.19 -10.53
CA LEU A 38 6.87 -11.34 -10.40
C LEU A 38 6.35 -12.56 -11.19
N LEU A 39 5.04 -12.81 -11.16
CA LEU A 39 4.42 -13.94 -11.86
C LEU A 39 4.36 -13.74 -13.38
N ARG A 40 4.21 -12.49 -13.84
CA ARG A 40 4.15 -12.14 -15.26
C ARG A 40 5.16 -11.02 -15.57
N PRO A 41 6.45 -11.36 -15.65
CA PRO A 41 7.47 -10.42 -16.08
C PRO A 41 7.15 -9.91 -17.50
N PRO A 42 7.40 -8.62 -17.80
CA PRO A 42 7.22 -8.09 -19.15
C PRO A 42 8.15 -8.80 -20.16
N PRO A 43 7.68 -9.10 -21.38
CA PRO A 43 8.41 -9.91 -22.35
C PRO A 43 9.65 -9.22 -22.96
N ASN A 44 9.70 -7.89 -22.92
CA ASN A 44 10.80 -7.11 -23.45
C ASN A 44 11.33 -6.19 -22.35
N ALA A 45 12.48 -6.56 -21.76
CA ALA A 45 13.29 -5.63 -20.99
C ALA A 45 13.86 -4.58 -21.98
N GLY A 46 13.67 -3.29 -21.71
CA GLY A 46 14.08 -2.22 -22.63
C GLY A 46 15.60 -2.16 -22.81
N ALA A 47 16.09 -1.55 -23.90
CA ALA A 47 17.53 -1.33 -24.07
C ALA A 47 18.05 -0.44 -22.92
N GLY A 48 18.88 -1.02 -22.05
CA GLY A 48 19.39 -0.38 -20.82
C GLY A 48 18.83 -0.94 -19.51
N ASP A 49 17.93 -1.93 -19.57
CA ASP A 49 17.44 -2.65 -18.39
C ASP A 49 18.51 -3.61 -17.84
N LEU A 50 18.48 -3.89 -16.54
CA LEU A 50 19.45 -4.79 -15.91
C LEU A 50 19.28 -6.23 -16.44
N ASP A 51 20.40 -6.94 -16.65
CA ASP A 51 20.44 -8.39 -16.98
C ASP A 51 19.61 -9.26 -16.03
N ARG A 52 19.35 -8.76 -14.81
CA ARG A 52 18.43 -9.34 -13.84
C ARG A 52 17.60 -8.24 -13.20
N ALA A 53 16.29 -8.27 -13.42
CA ALA A 53 15.36 -7.39 -12.71
C ALA A 53 15.59 -7.51 -11.19
N PRO A 54 15.53 -6.41 -10.41
CA PRO A 54 15.78 -6.42 -8.97
C PRO A 54 14.61 -7.09 -8.21
N VAL A 55 14.49 -8.41 -8.35
CA VAL A 55 13.52 -9.30 -7.71
C VAL A 55 13.45 -9.09 -6.20
N GLY A 56 14.60 -8.83 -5.57
CA GLY A 56 14.67 -8.54 -4.14
C GLY A 56 13.90 -7.27 -3.75
N ARG A 57 13.90 -6.22 -4.58
CA ARG A 57 13.21 -4.95 -4.29
C ARG A 57 11.70 -5.08 -4.40
N SER A 58 11.20 -5.77 -5.44
CA SER A 58 9.76 -6.04 -5.59
C SER A 58 9.24 -6.98 -4.49
N GLY A 59 10.01 -7.97 -4.07
CA GLY A 59 9.65 -8.85 -2.95
C GLY A 59 9.49 -8.09 -1.62
N VAL A 60 10.40 -7.16 -1.33
CA VAL A 60 10.31 -6.31 -0.12
C VAL A 60 9.07 -5.42 -0.16
N MET A 61 8.77 -4.77 -1.28
CA MET A 61 7.55 -3.95 -1.40
C MET A 61 6.27 -4.79 -1.26
N ALA A 62 6.24 -6.00 -1.85
CA ALA A 62 5.13 -6.92 -1.69
C ALA A 62 4.91 -7.28 -0.21
N ALA A 63 5.99 -7.60 0.52
CA ALA A 63 5.92 -7.96 1.93
C ALA A 63 5.44 -6.79 2.79
N VAL A 64 5.97 -5.57 2.57
CA VAL A 64 5.53 -4.36 3.28
C VAL A 64 4.04 -4.09 3.04
N GLY A 65 3.59 -4.15 1.79
CA GLY A 65 2.18 -4.00 1.44
C GLY A 65 1.31 -5.08 2.10
N GLY A 66 1.78 -6.34 2.11
CA GLY A 66 1.08 -7.45 2.74
C GLY A 66 0.95 -7.31 4.26
N VAL A 67 2.02 -6.93 4.96
CA VAL A 67 1.97 -6.68 6.41
C VAL A 67 0.99 -5.54 6.73
N ALA A 68 1.06 -4.44 5.96
CA ALA A 68 0.14 -3.32 6.11
C ALA A 68 -1.33 -3.73 5.87
N ALA A 69 -1.60 -4.52 4.84
CA ALA A 69 -2.93 -5.04 4.53
C ALA A 69 -3.46 -5.96 5.63
N ILE A 70 -2.64 -6.88 6.14
CA ILE A 70 -3.03 -7.79 7.23
C ILE A 70 -3.34 -6.99 8.50
N TRP A 71 -2.50 -6.01 8.85
CA TRP A 71 -2.71 -5.17 10.02
C TRP A 71 -3.98 -4.31 9.91
N ALA A 72 -4.23 -3.75 8.72
CA ALA A 72 -5.43 -2.97 8.44
C ALA A 72 -6.70 -3.84 8.51
N ALA A 73 -6.68 -5.04 7.92
CA ALA A 73 -7.78 -6.00 8.02
C ALA A 73 -8.03 -6.40 9.48
N ALA A 74 -6.97 -6.69 10.25
CA ALA A 74 -7.11 -7.01 11.67
C ALA A 74 -7.69 -5.84 12.48
N SER A 75 -7.33 -4.60 12.16
CA SER A 75 -7.90 -3.40 12.80
C SER A 75 -9.38 -3.25 12.50
N LEU A 76 -9.81 -3.46 11.25
CA LEU A 76 -11.22 -3.43 10.84
C LEU A 76 -12.06 -4.55 11.45
N LEU A 77 -11.46 -5.73 11.68
CA LEU A 77 -12.16 -6.86 12.28
C LEU A 77 -12.30 -6.75 13.81
N ARG A 78 -11.51 -5.88 14.46
CA ARG A 78 -11.51 -5.68 15.92
C ARG A 78 -12.20 -4.39 16.36
N GLY A 79 -12.32 -3.40 15.47
CA GLY A 79 -13.03 -2.14 15.69
C GLY A 79 -14.52 -2.27 15.49
#